data_AF-A0A445L367-F1
#
_entry.id   AF-A0A445L367-F1
#
_cell.length_a   1.000
_cell.length_b   1.000
_cell.length_c   1.000
_cell.angle_alpha   90.00
_cell.angle_beta   90.00
_cell.angle_gamma   90.00
#
_symmetry.space_group_name_H-M   'P 1'
#
loop_
_entity.id
_entity.type
_entity.pdbx_description
1 polymer ?
#
loop_
_entity_poly.entity_id
_entity_poly.type
_entity_poly.pdbx_seq_one_letter_code
_entity_poly.pdbx_strand_id
1 'polypeptide(L)' 'MAAELVNGATSEKLAETDWTKNIEICELVAHDKRQARDAVKAIKKRLGSKHPNTQLFAVMVSII' A
#
# COMPACT_ATOMS: atom_id res chain seq x y z
N MET A 1 -11.40 1.25 1.92
CA MET A 1 -10.69 2.52 1.70
C MET A 1 -9.18 2.27 1.68
N ALA A 2 -8.61 1.65 2.71
CA ALA A 2 -7.19 1.31 2.75
C ALA A 2 -6.70 0.45 1.57
N ALA A 3 -7.50 -0.55 1.15
CA ALA A 3 -7.12 -1.39 0.01
C ALA A 3 -6.95 -0.60 -1.30
N GLU A 4 -7.80 0.40 -1.54
CA GLU A 4 -7.71 1.25 -2.74
C GLU A 4 -6.51 2.19 -2.67
N LEU A 5 -6.22 2.75 -1.49
CA LEU A 5 -5.02 3.55 -1.26
C LEU A 5 -3.75 2.71 -1.50
N VAL A 6 -3.70 1.48 -0.99
CA VAL A 6 -2.58 0.55 -1.24
C VAL A 6 -2.46 0.23 -2.73
N ASN A 7 -3.58 -0.01 -3.44
CA ASN A 7 -3.56 -0.25 -4.88
C ASN A 7 -3.00 0.96 -5.65
N GLY A 8 -3.37 2.18 -5.24
CA GLY A 8 -2.86 3.42 -5.80
C GLY A 8 -1.38 3.66 -5.51
N ALA A 9 -0.96 3.48 -4.25
CA ALA A 9 0.41 3.69 -3.76
C ALA A 9 1.42 2.65 -4.27
N THR A 10 0.93 1.54 -4.85
CA THR A 10 1.78 0.47 -5.39
C THR A 10 1.55 0.21 -6.88
N SER A 11 0.87 1.13 -7.57
CA SER A 11 0.58 1.03 -8.99
C SER A 11 1.87 0.93 -9.80
N GLU A 12 1.87 0.08 -10.84
CA GLU A 12 3.01 -0.07 -11.76
C GLU A 12 3.30 1.19 -12.58
N LYS A 13 2.32 2.12 -12.63
CA LYS A 13 2.42 3.39 -13.37
C LYS A 13 3.09 4.51 -12.57
N LEU A 14 3.45 4.26 -11.32
CA LEU A 14 4.15 5.24 -10.50
C LEU A 14 5.60 5.40 -10.98
N ALA A 15 6.00 6.65 -11.22
CA ALA A 15 7.39 6.99 -11.48
C ALA A 15 8.23 6.95 -10.19
N GLU A 16 7.60 7.30 -9.06
CA GLU A 16 8.21 7.38 -7.73
C GLU A 16 7.19 7.07 -6.64
N THR A 17 7.66 6.95 -5.41
CA THR A 17 6.82 6.67 -4.24
C THR A 17 5.84 7.80 -3.97
N ASP A 18 4.56 7.45 -3.83
CA ASP A 18 3.52 8.40 -3.42
C ASP A 18 3.47 8.52 -1.89
N TRP A 19 4.28 9.42 -1.33
CA TRP A 19 4.34 9.66 0.11
C TRP A 19 3.02 10.15 0.70
N THR A 20 2.22 10.88 -0.08
CA THR A 20 0.91 11.36 0.35
C THR A 20 -0.02 10.19 0.63
N LYS A 21 -0.13 9.24 -0.30
CA LYS A 21 -0.94 8.03 -0.07
C LYS A 21 -0.37 7.17 1.04
N ASN A 22 0.95 7.08 1.16
CA ASN A 22 1.59 6.31 2.24
C ASN A 22 1.21 6.85 3.62
N ILE A 23 1.26 8.16 3.82
CA ILE A 23 0.88 8.81 5.09
C ILE A 23 -0.62 8.60 5.36
N GLU A 24 -1.46 8.76 4.34
CA GLU A 24 -2.92 8.53 4.47
C GLU A 24 -3.23 7.08 4.89
N ILE A 25 -2.48 6.10 4.36
CA ILE A 25 -2.59 4.70 4.80
C ILE A 25 -2.22 4.58 6.28
N CYS A 26 -1.08 5.13 6.72
CA CYS A 26 -0.64 5.08 8.12
C CYS A 26 -1.69 5.65 9.08
N GLU A 27 -2.25 6.83 8.76
CA GLU A 27 -3.31 7.46 9.56
C GLU A 27 -4.55 6.57 9.62
N LEU A 28 -4.97 6.02 8.48
CA LEU A 28 -6.16 5.19 8.37
C LEU A 28 -6.03 3.87 9.15
N VAL A 29 -4.86 3.20 9.08
CA VAL A 29 -4.62 1.94 9.82
C VAL A 29 -4.40 2.18 11.31
N ALA A 30 -3.87 3.34 11.71
CA ALA A 30 -3.73 3.73 13.11
C ALA A 30 -5.10 3.97 13.76
N HIS A 31 -6.07 4.49 13.00
CA HIS A 31 -7.39 4.82 13.51
C HIS A 31 -8.38 3.64 13.49
N ASP A 32 -8.33 2.78 12.46
CA ASP A 32 -9.29 1.68 12.29
C ASP A 32 -8.60 0.32 12.04
N LYS A 33 -8.76 -0.59 13.00
CA LYS A 33 -8.25 -1.98 12.93
C LYS A 33 -8.82 -2.77 11.74
N ARG A 34 -10.04 -2.47 11.27
CA ARG A 34 -10.60 -3.11 10.08
C ARG A 34 -9.85 -2.67 8.82
N GLN A 35 -9.52 -1.38 8.72
CA GLN A 35 -8.70 -0.86 7.62
C GLN A 35 -7.28 -1.43 7.66
N ALA A 36 -6.69 -1.62 8.85
CA ALA A 36 -5.41 -2.30 8.99
C ALA A 36 -5.43 -3.72 8.40
N ARG A 37 -6.50 -4.50 8.67
CA ARG A 37 -6.65 -5.84 8.10
C ARG A 37 -6.78 -5.80 6.58
N ASP A 38 -7.51 -4.83 6.04
CA ASP A 38 -7.69 -4.68 4.59
C ASP A 38 -6.41 -4.21 3.89
N ALA A 39 -5.65 -3.30 4.52
CA ALA A 39 -4.33 -2.88 4.06
C ALA A 39 -3.37 -4.07 3.98
N VAL A 40 -3.27 -4.89 5.03
CA VAL A 40 -2.40 -6.08 5.06
C VAL A 40 -2.78 -7.07 3.95
N LYS A 41 -4.07 -7.31 3.71
CA LYS A 41 -4.52 -8.17 2.60
C LYS A 41 -4.12 -7.60 1.24
N ALA A 42 -4.31 -6.30 1.03
CA ALA A 42 -3.93 -5.63 -0.20
C ALA A 42 -2.41 -5.69 -0.41
N ILE A 43 -1.60 -5.34 0.59
CA ILE A 43 -0.13 -5.40 0.54
C ILE A 43 0.34 -6.82 0.17
N LYS A 44 -0.17 -7.86 0.83
CA LYS A 44 0.16 -9.26 0.51
C LYS A 44 -0.17 -9.61 -0.95
N LYS A 45 -1.30 -9.12 -1.47
CA LYS A 45 -1.66 -9.30 -2.88
C LYS A 45 -0.68 -8.59 -3.82
N ARG A 46 -0.24 -7.37 -3.47
CA ARG A 46 0.72 -6.60 -4.28
C ARG A 46 2.12 -7.21 -4.27
N LEU A 47 2.56 -7.80 -3.15
CA LEU A 47 3.82 -8.58 -3.08
C LEU A 47 3.82 -9.79 -4.01
N GLY A 48 2.64 -10.38 -4.29
CA GLY A 48 2.48 -11.45 -5.28
C GLY A 48 2.42 -10.99 -6.74
N SER A 49 2.57 -9.69 -7.02
CA SER A 49 2.60 -9.14 -8.38
C SER A 49 3.81 -9.65 -9.16
N LYS A 50 3.71 -9.74 -10.49
CA LYS A 50 4.86 -10.02 -11.37
C LYS A 50 5.75 -8.80 -11.63
N HIS A 51 5.27 -7.61 -11.25
CA HIS A 51 5.95 -6.34 -11.54
C HIS A 51 6.89 -5.97 -10.39
N PRO A 52 8.22 -5.84 -10.63
CA PRO A 52 9.19 -5.53 -9.59
C PRO A 52 8.89 -4.21 -8.86
N ASN A 53 8.50 -3.16 -9.59
CA ASN A 53 8.17 -1.86 -8.99
C ASN A 53 6.96 -1.97 -8.05
N THR A 54 5.93 -2.73 -8.42
CA THR A 54 4.79 -2.97 -7.53
C THR A 54 5.20 -3.70 -6.25
N GLN A 55 6.09 -4.69 -6.34
CA GLN A 55 6.60 -5.38 -5.16
C GLN A 55 7.42 -4.42 -4.29
N LEU A 56 8.30 -3.62 -4.89
CA LEU A 56 9.11 -2.62 -4.18
C LEU A 56 8.23 -1.62 -3.43
N PHE A 57 7.25 -1.02 -4.09
CA PHE A 57 6.32 -0.10 -3.44
C PHE A 57 5.49 -0.80 -2.36
N ALA A 58 5.10 -2.07 -2.54
CA ALA A 58 4.40 -2.82 -1.51
C ALA A 58 5.25 -3.09 -0.26
N VAL A 59 6.55 -3.40 -0.42
CA VAL A 59 7.51 -3.48 0.69
C VAL A 59 7.64 -2.13 1.36
N MET A 60 7.73 -1.05 0.58
CA MET A 60 7.83 0.30 1.12
C MET A 60 6.63 0.66 1.99
N VAL A 61 5.40 0.44 1.49
CA VAL A 61 4.14 0.63 2.25
C VAL A 61 4.06 -0.23 3.52
N SER A 62 4.76 -1.38 3.57
CA SER A 62 4.74 -2.25 4.76
C SER A 62 5.68 -1.82 5.89
N ILE A 63 6.62 -0.92 5.63
CA ILE A 63 7.64 -0.47 6.59
C ILE A 63 7.21 0.82 7.32
N ILE A 64 6.16 1.48 6.81
CA ILE A 64 5.59 2.73 7.30
C ILE A 64 4.44 2.46 8.27
#